data_AF-A0A2N5A4C4-F1
#
_entry.id   AF-A0A2N5A4C4-F1
#
_cell.length_a   1.000
_cell.length_b   1.000
_cell.length_c   1.000
_cell.angle_alpha   90.00
_cell.angle_beta   90.00
_cell.angle_gamma   90.00
#
_symmetry.space_group_name_H-M   'P 1'
#
loop_
_entity.id
_entity.type
_entity.pdbx_description
1 polymer ?
#
loop_
_entity_poly.entity_id
_entity_poly.type
_entity_poly.pdbx_seq_one_letter_code
_entity_poly.pdbx_strand_id
1 'polypeptide(L)'
;SYLVPNRFEDGYGLSPEVVDQAHARGAQMIMTVDNGISSHAGVDHAHALGIPVLVTDHHLPGETLPAAEAIVNPNLRDCDFPSKSLAGVGVAFYLMLALRTFLRDKGWFDARGIAAPNLAELLDLVALGTVADVVPLDANNRILTWQGLSRIRAGKCRPGIKALLEIANRDPQKLAASDLGFALGPRLNAAGRLDDM
;
A
#
# COMPACT_ATOMS: atom_id res chain seq x y z
N SER A 1 -6.16 -2.97 13.18
CA SER A 1 -5.94 -1.52 13.28
C SER A 1 -4.88 -1.12 12.25
N TYR A 2 -4.61 0.16 12.07
CA TYR A 2 -3.47 0.65 11.30
C TYR A 2 -2.65 1.63 12.16
N LEU A 3 -1.41 1.87 11.77
CA LEU A 3 -0.51 2.85 12.34
C LEU A 3 0.22 3.52 11.18
N VAL A 4 0.15 4.85 11.12
CA VAL A 4 0.91 5.67 10.18
C VAL A 4 1.97 6.38 11.02
N PRO A 5 3.27 6.08 10.86
CA PRO A 5 4.32 6.69 11.67
C PRO A 5 4.39 8.21 11.47
N ASN A 6 4.77 8.92 12.52
CA ASN A 6 5.11 10.33 12.39
C ASN A 6 6.50 10.44 11.76
N ARG A 7 6.59 10.97 10.54
CA ARG A 7 7.85 11.04 9.79
C ARG A 7 8.94 11.83 10.52
N PHE A 8 8.58 12.80 11.36
CA PHE A 8 9.54 13.65 12.07
C PHE A 8 10.01 13.02 13.38
N GLU A 9 9.14 12.31 14.10
CA GLU A 9 9.46 11.70 15.38
C GLU A 9 10.01 10.27 15.22
N ASP A 10 9.37 9.47 14.37
CA ASP A 10 9.65 8.05 14.19
C ASP A 10 10.62 7.75 13.03
N GLY A 11 10.85 8.74 12.16
CA GLY A 11 11.59 8.57 10.91
C GLY A 11 10.81 7.81 9.83
N TYR A 12 11.53 7.14 8.92
CA TYR A 12 10.93 6.39 7.82
C TYR A 12 11.07 4.88 8.01
N GLY A 13 9.97 4.15 7.77
CA GLY A 13 9.90 2.70 7.85
C GLY A 13 9.53 2.18 9.24
N LEU A 14 9.72 0.87 9.44
CA LEU A 14 9.48 0.23 10.73
C LEU A 14 10.69 0.44 11.65
N SER A 15 10.58 1.37 12.60
CA SER A 15 11.56 1.60 13.67
C SER A 15 11.18 0.84 14.96
N PRO A 16 12.10 0.66 15.91
CA PRO A 16 11.78 0.12 17.24
C PRO A 16 10.67 0.90 17.94
N GLU A 17 10.64 2.24 17.83
CA GLU A 17 9.63 3.11 18.43
C GLU A 17 8.24 2.82 17.84
N VAL A 18 8.14 2.63 16.51
CA VAL A 18 6.89 2.26 15.84
C VAL A 18 6.42 0.87 16.28
N VAL A 19 7.35 -0.06 16.49
CA VAL A 19 7.05 -1.40 17.02
C VAL A 19 6.53 -1.33 18.44
N ASP A 20 7.12 -0.50 19.31
CA ASP A 20 6.62 -0.28 20.67
C ASP A 20 5.20 0.30 20.66
N GLN A 21 4.92 1.26 19.78
CA GLN A 21 3.57 1.79 19.60
C GLN A 21 2.59 0.68 19.15
N ALA A 22 2.99 -0.20 18.23
CA ALA A 22 2.18 -1.33 17.78
C ALA A 22 1.95 -2.35 18.91
N HIS A 23 2.99 -2.68 19.67
CA HIS A 23 2.93 -3.59 20.81
C HIS A 23 2.00 -3.07 21.92
N ALA A 24 2.09 -1.77 22.25
CA ALA A 24 1.21 -1.11 23.20
C ALA A 24 -0.27 -1.15 22.79
N ARG A 25 -0.55 -1.23 21.47
CA ARG A 25 -1.91 -1.45 20.92
C ARG A 25 -2.33 -2.92 20.89
N GLY A 26 -1.50 -3.83 21.42
CA GLY A 26 -1.75 -5.27 21.46
C GLY A 26 -1.55 -5.99 20.13
N ALA A 27 -0.69 -5.46 19.24
CA ALA A 27 -0.41 -6.12 17.97
C ALA A 27 0.18 -7.53 18.19
N GLN A 28 -0.43 -8.53 17.53
CA GLN A 28 0.05 -9.92 17.53
C GLN A 28 0.82 -10.27 16.25
N MET A 29 0.84 -9.36 15.28
CA MET A 29 1.57 -9.42 14.03
C MET A 29 1.67 -8.00 13.48
N ILE A 30 2.78 -7.68 12.83
CA ILE A 30 2.97 -6.43 12.08
C ILE A 30 3.06 -6.77 10.60
N MET A 31 2.32 -6.03 9.77
CA MET A 31 2.47 -6.06 8.33
C MET A 31 2.82 -4.64 7.85
N THR A 32 4.01 -4.47 7.29
CA THR A 32 4.40 -3.17 6.70
C THR A 32 3.72 -3.00 5.35
N VAL A 33 3.47 -1.76 4.96
CA VAL A 33 2.97 -1.40 3.63
C VAL A 33 3.81 -0.24 3.12
N ASP A 34 4.36 -0.39 1.91
CA ASP A 34 5.17 0.63 1.25
C ASP A 34 6.46 1.01 2.00
N ASN A 35 6.92 0.11 2.87
CA ASN A 35 8.17 0.24 3.60
C ASN A 35 8.61 -1.12 4.18
N GLY A 36 9.79 -1.15 4.79
CA GLY A 36 10.24 -2.27 5.62
C GLY A 36 11.36 -3.10 5.00
N ILE A 37 11.68 -2.99 3.71
CA ILE A 37 12.73 -3.80 3.06
C ILE A 37 14.13 -3.59 3.67
N SER A 38 14.33 -2.47 4.36
CA SER A 38 15.58 -2.11 5.05
C SER A 38 15.42 -2.00 6.57
N SER A 39 14.27 -2.38 7.14
CA SER A 39 13.93 -2.18 8.56
C SER A 39 14.47 -3.29 9.47
N HIS A 40 15.78 -3.53 9.45
CA HIS A 40 16.43 -4.57 10.27
C HIS A 40 16.15 -4.37 11.77
N ALA A 41 16.46 -3.19 12.30
CA ALA A 41 16.30 -2.91 13.73
C ALA A 41 14.85 -3.02 14.21
N GLY A 42 13.88 -2.55 13.41
CA GLY A 42 12.47 -2.70 13.73
C GLY A 42 12.01 -4.16 13.74
N VAL A 43 12.44 -4.95 12.75
CA VAL A 43 12.10 -6.39 12.70
C VAL A 43 12.74 -7.15 13.85
N ASP A 44 14.01 -6.90 14.16
CA ASP A 44 14.69 -7.54 15.30
C ASP A 44 14.02 -7.18 16.64
N HIS A 45 13.60 -5.93 16.81
CA HIS A 45 12.87 -5.49 18.00
C HIS A 45 11.48 -6.14 18.11
N ALA A 46 10.75 -6.25 17.01
CA ALA A 46 9.46 -6.93 16.98
C ALA A 46 9.60 -8.40 17.41
N HIS A 47 10.63 -9.10 16.94
CA HIS A 47 10.92 -10.46 17.37
C HIS A 47 11.28 -10.57 18.85
N ALA A 48 12.03 -9.60 19.41
CA ALA A 48 12.33 -9.57 20.84
C ALA A 48 11.05 -9.48 21.70
N LEU A 49 9.99 -8.86 21.17
CA LEU A 49 8.65 -8.79 21.77
C LEU A 49 7.74 -9.97 21.37
N GLY A 50 8.24 -10.94 20.61
CA GLY A 50 7.47 -12.10 20.13
C GLY A 50 6.44 -11.78 19.06
N ILE A 51 6.63 -10.69 18.31
CA ILE A 51 5.70 -10.22 17.27
C ILE A 51 6.28 -10.57 15.89
N PRO A 52 5.60 -11.43 15.10
CA PRO A 52 6.00 -11.72 13.72
C PRO A 52 5.78 -10.51 12.81
N VAL A 53 6.64 -10.36 11.80
CA VAL A 53 6.62 -9.28 10.82
C VAL A 53 6.52 -9.81 9.38
N LEU A 54 5.50 -9.34 8.67
CA LEU A 54 5.37 -9.48 7.22
C LEU A 54 5.75 -8.15 6.55
N VAL A 55 6.75 -8.16 5.67
CA VAL A 55 7.14 -6.95 4.92
C VAL A 55 6.42 -6.92 3.57
N THR A 56 5.73 -5.82 3.26
CA THR A 56 5.23 -5.54 1.90
C THR A 56 5.76 -4.20 1.44
N ASP A 57 6.61 -4.23 0.41
CA ASP A 57 7.39 -3.08 -0.02
C ASP A 57 7.70 -3.17 -1.52
N HIS A 58 8.21 -2.08 -2.08
CA HIS A 58 8.67 -2.00 -3.46
C HIS A 58 10.03 -1.32 -3.62
N HIS A 59 10.58 -0.75 -2.54
CA HIS A 59 11.91 -0.15 -2.55
C HIS A 59 13.00 -1.17 -2.90
N LEU A 60 14.15 -0.68 -3.37
CA LEU A 60 15.29 -1.54 -3.69
C LEU A 60 15.82 -2.20 -2.41
N PRO A 61 16.03 -3.53 -2.41
CA PRO A 61 16.61 -4.20 -1.25
C PRO A 61 18.09 -3.82 -1.06
N GLY A 62 18.52 -3.80 0.21
CA GLY A 62 19.92 -3.64 0.57
C GLY A 62 20.78 -4.88 0.28
N GLU A 63 22.00 -4.88 0.80
CA GLU A 63 22.90 -6.05 0.70
C GLU A 63 22.36 -7.25 1.47
N THR A 64 21.71 -6.99 2.60
CA THR A 64 21.03 -7.99 3.43
C THR A 64 19.55 -7.63 3.54
N LEU A 65 18.74 -8.59 3.96
CA LEU A 65 17.30 -8.43 4.16
C LEU A 65 16.98 -8.56 5.66
N PRO A 66 15.94 -7.86 6.17
CA PRO A 66 15.48 -8.06 7.54
C PRO A 66 14.95 -9.49 7.72
N ALA A 67 15.05 -10.02 8.94
CA ALA A 67 14.70 -11.40 9.26
C ALA A 67 13.19 -11.69 9.32
N ALA A 68 12.37 -10.95 8.56
CA ALA A 68 10.92 -11.06 8.55
C ALA A 68 10.44 -12.46 8.10
N GLU A 69 9.29 -12.91 8.61
CA GLU A 69 8.69 -14.21 8.27
C GLU A 69 8.39 -14.34 6.79
N ALA A 70 8.07 -13.23 6.14
CA ALA A 70 7.99 -13.13 4.70
C ALA A 70 8.22 -11.70 4.22
N ILE A 71 8.72 -11.58 2.99
CA ILE A 71 8.94 -10.32 2.30
C ILE A 71 8.28 -10.41 0.92
N VAL A 72 7.33 -9.52 0.66
CA VAL A 72 6.68 -9.36 -0.64
C VAL A 72 7.20 -8.08 -1.26
N ASN A 73 8.17 -8.21 -2.16
CA ASN A 73 8.74 -7.07 -2.88
C ASN A 73 9.15 -7.49 -4.31
N PRO A 74 8.69 -6.79 -5.37
CA PRO A 74 9.00 -7.12 -6.76
C PRO A 74 10.50 -6.99 -7.10
N ASN A 75 11.26 -6.23 -6.31
CA ASN A 75 12.67 -5.95 -6.51
C ASN A 75 13.62 -6.91 -5.76
N LEU A 76 13.09 -7.98 -5.14
CA LEU A 76 13.93 -9.07 -4.64
C LEU A 76 14.71 -9.73 -5.78
N ARG A 77 15.96 -10.12 -5.51
CA ARG A 77 16.91 -10.64 -6.51
C ARG A 77 16.36 -11.84 -7.30
N ASP A 78 15.66 -12.74 -6.61
CA ASP A 78 15.12 -13.98 -7.19
C ASP A 78 13.61 -13.89 -7.48
N CYS A 79 13.08 -12.67 -7.61
CA CYS A 79 11.69 -12.48 -7.97
C CYS A 79 11.53 -12.38 -9.49
N ASP A 80 10.76 -13.28 -10.10
CA ASP A 80 10.47 -13.23 -11.54
C ASP A 80 9.27 -12.33 -11.89
N PHE A 81 8.75 -11.56 -10.92
CA PHE A 81 7.59 -10.71 -11.18
C PHE A 81 7.92 -9.66 -12.26
N PRO A 82 7.12 -9.55 -13.34
CA PRO A 82 7.49 -8.77 -14.53
C PRO A 82 7.61 -7.26 -14.31
N SER A 83 6.90 -6.70 -13.35
CA SER A 83 6.93 -5.26 -13.08
C SER A 83 7.78 -4.95 -11.86
N LYS A 84 9.01 -4.53 -12.12
CA LYS A 84 9.95 -4.02 -11.11
C LYS A 84 9.61 -2.60 -10.63
N SER A 85 8.70 -1.94 -11.33
CA SER A 85 8.25 -0.59 -11.02
C SER A 85 6.95 -0.54 -10.24
N LEU A 86 6.38 -1.68 -9.81
CA LEU A 86 5.13 -1.71 -9.07
C LEU A 86 5.23 -0.83 -7.81
N ALA A 87 4.28 0.09 -7.60
CA ALA A 87 4.22 0.92 -6.39
C ALA A 87 3.82 0.09 -5.17
N GLY A 88 4.12 0.53 -3.94
CA GLY A 88 3.73 -0.19 -2.72
C GLY A 88 2.22 -0.43 -2.60
N VAL A 89 1.38 0.51 -3.05
CA VAL A 89 -0.08 0.29 -3.14
C VAL A 89 -0.45 -0.86 -4.08
N GLY A 90 0.33 -1.07 -5.14
CA GLY A 90 0.17 -2.18 -6.07
C GLY A 90 0.58 -3.51 -5.42
N VAL A 91 1.65 -3.52 -4.63
CA VAL A 91 2.09 -4.70 -3.86
C VAL A 91 0.99 -5.12 -2.88
N ALA A 92 0.45 -4.17 -2.09
CA ALA A 92 -0.66 -4.43 -1.19
C ALA A 92 -1.91 -4.96 -1.94
N PHE A 93 -2.23 -4.37 -3.09
CA PHE A 93 -3.34 -4.81 -3.92
C PHE A 93 -3.18 -6.26 -4.42
N TYR A 94 -2.00 -6.64 -4.91
CA TYR A 94 -1.74 -8.01 -5.34
C TYR A 94 -1.75 -9.00 -4.17
N LEU A 95 -1.26 -8.61 -2.99
CA LEU A 95 -1.36 -9.43 -1.78
C LEU A 95 -2.84 -9.69 -1.42
N MET A 96 -3.69 -8.66 -1.47
CA MET A 96 -5.14 -8.82 -1.24
C MET A 96 -5.78 -9.76 -2.28
N LEU A 97 -5.40 -9.65 -3.56
CA LEU A 97 -5.87 -10.55 -4.61
C LEU A 97 -5.46 -12.00 -4.37
N ALA A 98 -4.21 -12.23 -3.96
CA ALA A 98 -3.68 -13.54 -3.64
C ALA A 98 -4.41 -14.16 -2.44
N LEU A 99 -4.57 -13.39 -1.35
CA LEU A 99 -5.29 -13.81 -0.16
C LEU A 99 -6.75 -14.14 -0.45
N ARG A 100 -7.47 -13.26 -1.17
CA ARG A 100 -8.87 -13.52 -1.57
C ARG A 100 -8.97 -14.82 -2.38
N THR A 101 -8.04 -15.04 -3.31
CA THR A 101 -8.01 -16.26 -4.14
C THR A 101 -7.78 -17.49 -3.27
N PHE A 102 -6.78 -17.47 -2.38
CA PHE A 102 -6.50 -18.53 -1.44
C PHE A 102 -7.71 -18.88 -0.55
N LEU A 103 -8.36 -17.87 0.06
CA LEU A 103 -9.52 -18.08 0.92
C LEU A 103 -10.73 -18.64 0.17
N ARG A 104 -10.96 -18.18 -1.06
CA ARG A 104 -12.01 -18.72 -1.92
C ARG A 104 -11.75 -20.19 -2.25
N ASP A 105 -10.53 -20.53 -2.65
CA ASP A 105 -10.18 -21.90 -3.03
C ASP A 105 -10.20 -22.85 -1.81
N LYS A 106 -10.09 -22.31 -0.59
CA LYS A 106 -10.31 -23.03 0.68
C LYS A 106 -11.79 -23.11 1.11
N GLY A 107 -12.73 -22.58 0.33
CA GLY A 107 -14.15 -22.52 0.68
C GLY A 107 -14.45 -21.66 1.91
N TRP A 108 -13.51 -20.79 2.33
CA TRP A 108 -13.62 -20.04 3.58
C TRP A 108 -14.79 -19.05 3.55
N PHE A 109 -15.01 -18.39 2.40
CA PHE A 109 -16.12 -17.46 2.19
C PHE A 109 -17.47 -18.15 2.33
N ASP A 110 -17.64 -19.31 1.68
CA ASP A 110 -18.88 -20.10 1.73
C ASP A 110 -19.15 -20.61 3.15
N ALA A 111 -18.13 -21.15 3.82
CA ALA A 111 -18.24 -21.63 5.19
C ALA A 111 -18.63 -20.54 6.20
N ARG A 112 -18.31 -19.27 5.90
CA ARG A 112 -18.66 -18.10 6.72
C ARG A 112 -19.95 -17.41 6.26
N GLY A 113 -20.53 -17.80 5.12
CA GLY A 113 -21.68 -17.12 4.52
C GLY A 113 -21.36 -15.69 4.07
N ILE A 114 -20.11 -15.41 3.68
CA ILE A 114 -19.64 -14.09 3.27
C ILE A 114 -19.36 -14.10 1.78
N ALA A 115 -19.89 -13.12 1.03
CA ALA A 115 -19.55 -12.99 -0.39
C ALA A 115 -18.07 -12.58 -0.56
N ALA A 116 -17.38 -13.24 -1.49
CA ALA A 116 -16.00 -12.87 -1.82
C ALA A 116 -15.93 -11.43 -2.35
N PRO A 117 -15.04 -10.57 -1.83
CA PRO A 117 -15.01 -9.15 -2.18
C PRO A 117 -14.53 -8.92 -3.61
N ASN A 118 -15.17 -7.97 -4.30
CA ASN A 118 -14.71 -7.48 -5.59
C ASN A 118 -13.62 -6.41 -5.41
N LEU A 119 -12.37 -6.85 -5.34
CA LEU A 119 -11.24 -5.96 -5.13
C LEU A 119 -11.01 -4.93 -6.25
N ALA A 120 -11.64 -5.08 -7.41
CA ALA A 120 -11.58 -4.04 -8.44
C ALA A 120 -12.12 -2.68 -7.94
N GLU A 121 -12.95 -2.66 -6.90
CA GLU A 121 -13.44 -1.46 -6.21
C GLU A 121 -12.37 -0.67 -5.44
N LEU A 122 -11.12 -1.13 -5.43
CA LEU A 122 -9.98 -0.44 -4.84
C LEU A 122 -9.02 0.11 -5.90
N LEU A 123 -9.29 -0.11 -7.18
CA LEU A 123 -8.38 0.31 -8.25
C LEU A 123 -8.25 1.84 -8.37
N ASP A 124 -9.20 2.60 -7.85
CA ASP A 124 -9.08 4.06 -7.74
C ASP A 124 -8.00 4.48 -6.74
N LEU A 125 -7.90 3.80 -5.59
CA LEU A 125 -6.81 3.96 -4.63
C LEU A 125 -5.47 3.50 -5.21
N VAL A 126 -5.46 2.36 -5.91
CA VAL A 126 -4.26 1.85 -6.59
C VAL A 126 -3.77 2.88 -7.62
N ALA A 127 -4.65 3.41 -8.46
CA ALA A 127 -4.27 4.41 -9.44
C ALA A 127 -3.74 5.70 -8.80
N LEU A 128 -4.39 6.20 -7.74
CA LEU A 128 -3.91 7.38 -7.02
C LEU A 128 -2.53 7.14 -6.41
N GLY A 129 -2.36 6.04 -5.66
CA GLY A 129 -1.08 5.74 -5.01
C GLY A 129 0.04 5.51 -6.02
N THR A 130 -0.19 4.72 -7.07
CA THR A 130 0.81 4.49 -8.13
C THR A 130 1.27 5.78 -8.79
N VAL A 131 0.34 6.71 -9.08
CA VAL A 131 0.72 7.97 -9.73
C VAL A 131 1.36 8.95 -8.73
N ALA A 132 0.89 8.98 -7.48
CA ALA A 132 1.46 9.83 -6.44
C ALA A 132 2.88 9.44 -6.05
N ASP A 133 3.22 8.17 -6.21
CA ASP A 133 4.54 7.58 -5.96
C ASP A 133 5.52 7.77 -7.15
N VAL A 134 5.04 8.33 -8.27
CA VAL A 134 5.88 8.71 -9.43
C VAL A 134 6.70 7.54 -9.99
N VAL A 135 6.25 6.30 -9.78
CA VAL A 135 6.88 5.12 -10.38
C VAL A 135 6.63 5.09 -11.90
N PRO A 136 7.51 4.46 -12.68
CA PRO A 136 7.27 4.27 -14.10
C PRO A 136 5.93 3.59 -14.39
N LEU A 137 5.15 4.17 -15.32
CA LEU A 137 3.95 3.53 -15.88
C LEU A 137 4.34 2.49 -16.93
N ASP A 138 5.03 1.45 -16.46
CA ASP A 138 5.29 0.21 -17.19
C ASP A 138 3.98 -0.50 -17.55
N ALA A 139 4.06 -1.67 -18.19
CA ALA A 139 2.86 -2.38 -18.63
C ALA A 139 1.84 -2.62 -17.50
N ASN A 140 2.29 -3.06 -16.32
CA ASN A 140 1.40 -3.40 -15.21
C ASN A 140 0.83 -2.15 -14.54
N ASN A 141 1.67 -1.18 -14.19
CA ASN A 141 1.22 0.07 -13.58
C ASN A 141 0.27 0.82 -14.52
N ARG A 142 0.54 0.83 -15.83
CA ARG A 142 -0.34 1.47 -16.81
C ARG A 142 -1.72 0.83 -16.84
N ILE A 143 -1.81 -0.50 -16.78
CA ILE A 143 -3.10 -1.21 -16.73
C ILE A 143 -3.86 -0.85 -15.45
N LEU A 144 -3.20 -0.93 -14.28
CA LEU A 144 -3.82 -0.64 -12.99
C LEU A 144 -4.31 0.81 -12.92
N THR A 145 -3.46 1.77 -13.31
CA THR A 145 -3.80 3.20 -13.35
C THR A 145 -4.93 3.49 -14.33
N TRP A 146 -4.92 2.88 -15.52
CA TRP A 146 -5.98 3.05 -16.51
C TRP A 146 -7.33 2.55 -16.00
N GLN A 147 -7.35 1.38 -15.35
CA GLN A 147 -8.56 0.83 -14.76
C GLN A 147 -9.08 1.71 -13.63
N GLY A 148 -8.21 2.18 -12.73
CA GLY A 148 -8.61 3.09 -11.66
C GLY A 148 -9.19 4.40 -12.18
N LEU A 149 -8.53 5.06 -13.14
CA LEU A 149 -9.06 6.27 -13.79
C LEU A 149 -10.42 6.02 -14.44
N SER A 150 -10.58 4.90 -15.14
CA SER A 150 -11.85 4.55 -15.80
C SER A 150 -12.99 4.38 -14.80
N ARG A 151 -12.71 3.83 -13.62
CA ARG A 151 -13.70 3.70 -12.54
C ARG A 151 -14.06 5.06 -11.94
N ILE A 152 -13.07 5.92 -11.71
CA ILE A 152 -13.31 7.27 -11.22
C ILE A 152 -14.21 8.06 -12.18
N ARG A 153 -13.90 8.01 -13.49
CA ARG A 153 -14.70 8.64 -14.55
C ARG A 153 -16.13 8.09 -14.61
N ALA A 154 -16.32 6.81 -14.28
CA ALA A 154 -17.62 6.15 -14.19
C ALA A 154 -18.36 6.39 -12.85
N GLY A 155 -17.86 7.26 -11.96
CA GLY A 155 -18.46 7.57 -10.66
C GLY A 155 -18.24 6.50 -9.58
N LYS A 156 -17.50 5.43 -9.89
CA LYS A 156 -17.13 4.33 -8.98
C LYS A 156 -15.83 4.68 -8.26
N CYS A 157 -15.94 5.58 -7.30
CA CYS A 157 -14.80 6.22 -6.64
C CYS A 157 -15.05 6.39 -5.13
N ARG A 158 -14.00 6.21 -4.32
CA ARG A 158 -14.03 6.42 -2.87
C ARG A 158 -14.41 7.86 -2.53
N PRO A 159 -15.20 8.09 -1.47
CA PRO A 159 -15.61 9.44 -1.06
C PRO A 159 -14.44 10.41 -0.87
N GLY A 160 -13.32 9.95 -0.28
CA GLY A 160 -12.14 10.80 -0.08
C GLY A 160 -11.51 11.30 -1.38
N ILE A 161 -11.42 10.45 -2.41
CA ILE A 161 -10.91 10.86 -3.73
C ILE A 161 -11.90 11.83 -4.40
N LYS A 162 -13.21 11.60 -4.27
CA LYS A 162 -14.25 12.54 -4.76
C LYS A 162 -14.10 13.92 -4.12
N ALA A 163 -13.94 13.98 -2.80
CA ALA A 163 -13.74 15.24 -2.09
C ALA A 163 -12.46 15.96 -2.53
N LEU A 164 -11.35 15.23 -2.75
CA LEU A 164 -10.12 15.83 -3.28
C LEU A 164 -10.30 16.38 -4.69
N LEU A 165 -11.07 15.71 -5.56
CA LEU A 165 -11.40 16.20 -6.90
C LEU A 165 -12.21 17.50 -6.85
N GLU A 166 -13.21 17.55 -5.97
CA GLU A 166 -14.06 18.74 -5.76
C GLU A 166 -13.21 19.94 -5.30
N ILE A 167 -12.38 19.76 -4.27
CA ILE A 167 -11.49 20.82 -3.76
C ILE A 167 -10.43 21.23 -4.79
N ALA A 168 -9.98 20.29 -5.63
CA ALA A 168 -9.04 20.56 -6.71
C ALA A 168 -9.70 21.16 -7.96
N ASN A 169 -11.02 21.36 -7.96
CA ASN A 169 -11.82 21.81 -9.10
C ASN A 169 -11.55 20.97 -10.37
N ARG A 170 -11.58 19.64 -10.23
CA ARG A 170 -11.34 18.68 -11.33
C ARG A 170 -12.61 17.93 -11.67
N ASP A 171 -12.97 17.94 -12.95
CA ASP A 171 -14.04 17.14 -13.50
C ASP A 171 -13.65 15.65 -13.53
N PRO A 172 -14.32 14.77 -12.75
CA PRO A 172 -13.99 13.35 -12.71
C PRO A 172 -14.09 12.67 -14.07
N GLN A 173 -14.97 13.13 -14.98
CA GLN A 173 -15.18 12.51 -16.30
C GLN A 173 -14.01 12.76 -17.25
N LYS A 174 -13.26 13.85 -17.05
CA LYS A 174 -12.10 14.24 -17.87
C LYS A 174 -10.76 13.92 -17.21
N LEU A 175 -10.79 13.30 -16.03
CA LEU A 175 -9.63 13.10 -15.17
C LEU A 175 -8.51 12.34 -15.88
N ALA A 176 -7.31 12.89 -15.93
CA ALA A 176 -6.11 12.23 -16.44
C ALA A 176 -5.16 11.83 -15.30
N ALA A 177 -4.17 10.98 -15.60
CA ALA A 177 -3.15 10.60 -14.63
C ALA A 177 -2.41 11.84 -14.07
N SER A 178 -2.14 12.84 -14.91
CA SER A 178 -1.52 14.10 -14.46
C SER A 178 -2.32 14.82 -13.38
N ASP A 179 -3.66 14.75 -13.41
CA ASP A 179 -4.47 15.36 -12.35
C ASP A 179 -4.30 14.61 -11.02
N LEU A 180 -4.17 13.28 -11.07
CA LEU A 180 -3.81 12.50 -9.87
C LEU A 180 -2.46 12.95 -9.31
N GLY A 181 -1.45 13.08 -10.17
CA GLY A 181 -0.07 13.40 -9.77
C GLY A 181 0.15 14.85 -9.33
N PHE A 182 -0.55 15.83 -9.92
CA PHE A 182 -0.33 17.25 -9.63
C PHE A 182 -1.42 17.88 -8.77
N ALA A 183 -2.64 17.33 -8.75
CA ALA A 183 -3.73 17.91 -7.98
C ALA A 183 -4.05 17.09 -6.71
N LEU A 184 -4.11 15.77 -6.80
CA LEU A 184 -4.54 14.92 -5.68
C LEU A 184 -3.37 14.48 -4.80
N GLY A 185 -2.35 13.87 -5.40
CA GLY A 185 -1.17 13.34 -4.69
C GLY A 185 -0.53 14.36 -3.74
N PRO A 186 -0.25 15.61 -4.16
CA PRO A 186 0.34 16.63 -3.29
C PRO A 186 -0.52 16.96 -2.07
N ARG A 187 -1.86 16.97 -2.21
CA ARG A 187 -2.79 17.25 -1.11
C ARG A 187 -2.80 16.11 -0.09
N LEU A 188 -2.77 14.88 -0.56
CA LEU A 188 -2.67 13.71 0.32
C LEU A 188 -1.33 13.70 1.06
N ASN A 189 -0.23 13.94 0.36
CA ASN A 189 1.12 13.95 0.94
C ASN A 189 1.36 15.15 1.88
N ALA A 190 0.64 16.26 1.71
CA ALA A 190 0.75 17.40 2.61
C ALA A 190 0.28 17.06 4.03
N ALA A 191 -0.73 16.19 4.17
CA ALA A 191 -1.22 15.77 5.49
C ALA A 191 -0.14 15.05 6.30
N GLY A 192 0.74 14.26 5.66
CA GLY A 192 1.86 13.60 6.34
C GLY A 192 3.11 14.47 6.51
N ARG A 193 3.07 15.75 6.09
CA ARG A 193 4.19 16.72 6.20
C ARG A 193 3.87 17.90 7.12
N LEU A 194 2.64 18.01 7.57
CA LEU A 194 2.18 19.02 8.52
C LEU A 194 1.88 18.29 9.82
N ASP A 195 2.34 18.84 10.95
CA ASP A 195 2.48 18.24 12.29
C ASP A 195 1.22 17.63 12.94
N ASP A 196 0.07 17.57 12.26
CA ASP A 196 -1.20 17.17 12.86
C ASP A 196 -1.84 15.96 12.15
N MET A 197 -1.55 14.76 12.66
CA MET A 197 -2.46 13.60 12.60
C MET A 197 -2.37 12.74 13.87
#